data_AF-A0A424L490-F1
#
_entry.id   AF-A0A424L490-F1
#
_cell.length_a   1.000
_cell.length_b   1.000
_cell.length_c   1.000
_cell.angle_alpha   90.00
_cell.angle_beta   90.00
_cell.angle_gamma   90.00
#
_symmetry.space_group_name_H-M   'P 1'
#
loop_
_entity.id
_entity.type
_entity.pdbx_description
1 polymer ?
#
loop_
_entity_poly.entity_id
_entity_poly.type
_entity_poly.pdbx_seq_one_letter_code
_entity_poly.pdbx_strand_id
1 'polypeptide(L)'
;MPIIDMSTLSPVGEFGSKAWGEACSEASVKILEAADIPADTNWAFTEDYTHPPARLMEGERTHAGYYIMVKDGKVSAGDGIPDAARALPGFHVRMPWAYLCNQSGALYGREGQQRRSGHEAELMAAIVAHTGNDNPFNFIINAEGKPNAFLDPVGPWPSAVGSALGEGGEDGNGLHNIAATLQSDSPEFADLPVTDMRVPIFGEMTDDQKQFFLDLCGIGR
;
A
#
# COMPACT_ATOMS: atom_id res chain seq x y z
N MET A 1 -6.78 -3.03 -23.74
CA MET A 1 -6.12 -1.71 -23.95
C MET A 1 -6.34 -1.01 -22.64
N PRO A 2 -5.30 -0.59 -21.92
CA PRO A 2 -5.49 -0.08 -20.56
C PRO A 2 -6.46 1.09 -20.53
N ILE A 3 -7.33 1.10 -19.51
CA ILE A 3 -8.37 2.13 -19.33
C ILE A 3 -7.77 3.49 -19.00
N ILE A 4 -6.62 3.50 -18.31
CA ILE A 4 -5.91 4.71 -17.91
C ILE A 4 -4.76 4.96 -18.87
N ASP A 5 -4.74 6.17 -19.45
CA ASP A 5 -3.61 6.68 -20.22
C ASP A 5 -2.53 7.22 -19.28
N MET A 6 -1.48 6.44 -19.08
CA MET A 6 -0.35 6.78 -18.21
C MET A 6 0.33 8.10 -18.59
N SER A 7 0.29 8.51 -19.86
CA SER A 7 0.93 9.75 -20.33
C SER A 7 0.24 11.03 -19.81
N THR A 8 -0.99 10.88 -19.30
CA THR A 8 -1.78 11.98 -18.73
C THR A 8 -1.63 12.12 -17.23
N LEU A 9 -0.96 11.16 -16.57
CA LEU A 9 -0.79 11.17 -15.12
C LEU A 9 0.40 12.04 -14.70
N SER A 10 0.22 12.72 -13.57
CA SER A 10 1.28 13.45 -12.88
C SER A 10 1.11 13.24 -11.38
N PRO A 11 2.18 13.39 -10.58
CA PRO A 11 2.07 13.32 -9.13
C PRO A 11 1.00 14.29 -8.58
N VAL A 12 0.11 13.78 -7.73
CA VAL A 12 -0.99 14.55 -7.12
C VAL A 12 -0.84 14.69 -5.61
N GLY A 13 0.00 13.88 -4.98
CA GLY A 13 0.26 13.93 -3.55
C GLY A 13 1.12 12.78 -3.05
N GLU A 14 1.54 12.88 -1.79
CA GLU A 14 2.36 11.86 -1.14
C GLU A 14 1.57 10.57 -0.88
N PHE A 15 2.29 9.46 -0.72
CA PHE A 15 1.69 8.19 -0.33
C PHE A 15 0.88 8.33 0.97
N GLY A 16 -0.38 7.89 0.95
CA GLY A 16 -1.29 8.01 2.08
C GLY A 16 -1.92 9.40 2.27
N SER A 17 -1.57 10.40 1.47
CA SER A 17 -2.29 11.69 1.43
C SER A 17 -3.70 11.49 0.86
N LYS A 18 -4.62 12.40 1.22
CA LYS A 18 -6.01 12.37 0.72
C LYS A 18 -6.06 12.48 -0.80
N ALA A 19 -5.33 13.45 -1.38
CA ALA A 19 -5.32 13.68 -2.81
C ALA A 19 -4.82 12.45 -3.61
N TRP A 20 -3.78 11.79 -3.11
CA TRP A 20 -3.28 10.55 -3.70
C TRP A 20 -4.28 9.40 -3.56
N GLY A 21 -4.87 9.20 -2.38
CA GLY A 21 -5.86 8.15 -2.11
C GLY A 21 -7.13 8.31 -2.95
N GLU A 22 -7.63 9.54 -3.11
CA GLU A 22 -8.76 9.86 -3.98
C GLU A 22 -8.45 9.57 -5.46
N ALA A 23 -7.27 9.95 -5.94
CA ALA A 23 -6.87 9.66 -7.33
C ALA A 23 -6.70 8.15 -7.61
N CYS A 24 -6.13 7.40 -6.68
CA CYS A 24 -6.04 5.94 -6.78
C CYS A 24 -7.43 5.30 -6.80
N SER A 25 -8.33 5.82 -5.96
CA SER A 25 -9.73 5.37 -5.87
C SER A 25 -10.48 5.65 -7.17
N GLU A 26 -10.37 6.85 -7.74
CA GLU A 26 -10.95 7.20 -9.04
C GLU A 26 -10.44 6.30 -10.18
N ALA A 27 -9.13 6.02 -10.22
CA ALA A 27 -8.56 5.12 -11.21
C ALA A 27 -9.11 3.69 -11.05
N SER A 28 -9.21 3.19 -9.81
CA SER A 28 -9.75 1.86 -9.53
C SER A 28 -11.21 1.72 -9.96
N VAL A 29 -12.04 2.75 -9.72
CA VAL A 29 -13.45 2.79 -10.16
C VAL A 29 -13.52 2.72 -11.67
N LYS A 30 -12.77 3.58 -12.39
CA LYS A 30 -12.75 3.57 -13.86
C LYS A 30 -12.36 2.21 -14.43
N ILE A 31 -11.33 1.56 -13.86
CA ILE A 31 -10.87 0.25 -14.30
C ILE A 31 -11.94 -0.83 -14.06
N LEU A 32 -12.51 -0.87 -12.86
CA LEU A 32 -13.42 -1.94 -12.47
C LEU A 32 -14.83 -1.77 -13.04
N GLU A 33 -15.30 -0.53 -13.26
CA GLU A 33 -16.57 -0.29 -13.97
C GLU A 33 -16.49 -0.65 -15.45
N ALA A 34 -15.30 -0.55 -16.06
CA ALA A 34 -15.06 -1.02 -17.42
C ALA A 34 -14.90 -2.55 -17.50
N ALA A 35 -14.74 -3.23 -16.36
CA ALA A 35 -14.65 -4.67 -16.28
C ALA A 35 -16.04 -5.31 -16.10
N ASP A 36 -16.22 -6.52 -16.65
CA ASP A 36 -17.44 -7.31 -16.45
C ASP A 36 -17.40 -8.01 -15.09
N ILE A 37 -17.62 -7.24 -14.02
CA ILE A 37 -17.59 -7.74 -12.64
C ILE A 37 -18.88 -8.52 -12.34
N PRO A 38 -18.80 -9.80 -11.91
CA PRO A 38 -19.98 -10.60 -11.59
C PRO A 38 -20.85 -9.95 -10.51
N ALA A 39 -22.17 -9.99 -10.71
CA ALA A 39 -23.15 -9.37 -9.82
C ALA A 39 -23.19 -9.95 -8.39
N ASP A 40 -22.65 -11.15 -8.18
CA ASP A 40 -22.53 -11.80 -6.88
C ASP A 40 -21.18 -11.53 -6.19
N THR A 41 -20.29 -10.76 -6.82
CA THR A 41 -18.98 -10.40 -6.25
C THR A 41 -19.17 -9.53 -5.02
N ASN A 42 -18.63 -10.00 -3.89
CA ASN A 42 -18.55 -9.29 -2.63
C ASN A 42 -17.11 -9.38 -2.11
N TRP A 43 -16.35 -8.31 -2.25
CA TRP A 43 -14.93 -8.26 -1.94
C TRP A 43 -14.47 -6.83 -1.66
N ALA A 44 -13.48 -6.67 -0.79
CA ALA A 44 -12.89 -5.36 -0.54
C ALA A 44 -11.37 -5.38 -0.40
N PHE A 45 -10.78 -4.23 -0.66
CA PHE A 45 -9.40 -3.85 -0.40
C PHE A 45 -9.40 -2.69 0.56
N THR A 46 -8.57 -2.74 1.60
CA THR A 46 -8.28 -1.57 2.43
C THR A 46 -6.81 -1.56 2.84
N GLU A 47 -6.17 -0.41 2.68
CA GLU A 47 -4.83 -0.15 3.18
C GLU A 47 -4.89 0.90 4.30
N ASP A 48 -4.70 0.49 5.55
CA ASP A 48 -4.67 1.37 6.72
C ASP A 48 -3.21 1.64 7.14
N TYR A 49 -2.72 2.85 6.86
CA TYR A 49 -1.35 3.24 7.17
C TYR A 49 -1.26 3.80 8.59
N THR A 50 -0.50 3.12 9.45
CA THR A 50 -0.23 3.57 10.82
C THR A 50 0.96 4.53 10.86
N HIS A 51 0.98 5.40 11.87
CA HIS A 51 2.04 6.40 12.06
C HIS A 51 2.31 7.32 10.84
N PRO A 52 1.30 7.79 10.09
CA PRO A 52 1.52 8.74 9.02
C PRO A 52 2.00 10.09 9.59
N PRO A 53 2.80 10.87 8.85
CA PRO A 53 3.10 12.25 9.20
C PRO A 53 1.81 13.06 9.41
N ALA A 54 1.81 13.98 10.38
CA ALA A 54 0.62 14.74 10.76
C ALA A 54 -0.03 15.51 9.58
N ARG A 55 0.79 15.97 8.62
CA ARG A 55 0.32 16.64 7.39
C ARG A 55 -0.55 15.75 6.50
N LEU A 56 -0.43 14.43 6.60
CA LEU A 56 -1.28 13.51 5.84
C LEU A 56 -2.67 13.37 6.49
N MET A 57 -2.84 13.73 7.76
CA MET A 57 -4.09 13.55 8.51
C MET A 57 -5.00 14.78 8.49
N GLU A 58 -4.84 15.66 7.50
CA GLU A 58 -5.68 16.86 7.34
C GLU A 58 -7.15 16.53 7.07
N GLY A 59 -8.06 17.46 7.41
CA GLY A 59 -9.48 17.36 7.05
C GLY A 59 -10.29 16.36 7.87
N GLU A 60 -10.02 16.26 9.17
CA GLU A 60 -10.73 15.38 10.12
C GLU A 60 -10.55 13.88 9.83
N ARG A 61 -9.55 13.49 9.00
CA ARG A 61 -9.22 12.09 8.73
C ARG A 61 -8.88 11.37 10.03
N THR A 62 -9.51 10.22 10.22
CA THR A 62 -9.17 9.28 11.31
C THR A 62 -8.18 8.20 10.85
N HIS A 63 -8.04 8.01 9.54
CA HIS A 63 -7.13 7.04 8.91
C HIS A 63 -6.40 7.68 7.73
N ALA A 64 -5.11 7.35 7.56
CA ALA A 64 -4.41 7.52 6.30
C ALA A 64 -4.51 6.22 5.51
N GLY A 65 -5.10 6.26 4.32
CA GLY A 65 -5.40 5.05 3.58
C GLY A 65 -6.51 5.26 2.56
N TYR A 66 -6.81 4.21 1.81
CA TYR A 66 -7.94 4.19 0.89
C TYR A 66 -8.52 2.77 0.80
N TYR A 67 -9.71 2.68 0.21
CA TYR A 67 -10.40 1.42 0.01
C TYR A 67 -10.87 1.26 -1.43
N ILE A 68 -11.04 0.00 -1.84
CA ILE A 68 -11.79 -0.40 -3.03
C ILE A 68 -12.79 -1.45 -2.56
N MET A 69 -14.05 -1.32 -2.92
CA MET A 69 -15.11 -2.22 -2.50
C MET A 69 -15.97 -2.60 -3.70
N VAL A 70 -16.11 -3.90 -3.91
CA VAL A 70 -17.11 -4.48 -4.81
C VAL A 70 -18.17 -5.13 -3.93
N LYS A 71 -19.39 -4.60 -3.97
CA LYS A 71 -20.52 -5.14 -3.22
C LYS A 71 -21.69 -5.38 -4.17
N ASP A 72 -22.15 -6.62 -4.25
CA ASP A 72 -23.17 -7.05 -5.20
C ASP A 72 -22.82 -6.63 -6.64
N GLY A 73 -21.55 -6.82 -7.01
CA GLY A 73 -20.98 -6.44 -8.30
C GLY A 73 -20.82 -4.93 -8.54
N LYS A 74 -21.21 -4.07 -7.58
CA LYS A 74 -21.08 -2.62 -7.70
C LYS A 74 -19.78 -2.13 -7.08
N VAL A 75 -19.06 -1.30 -7.83
CA VAL A 75 -17.78 -0.74 -7.42
C VAL A 75 -18.00 0.55 -6.63
N SER A 76 -17.22 0.73 -5.58
CA SER A 76 -17.05 1.98 -4.85
C SER A 76 -15.62 2.04 -4.32
N ALA A 77 -15.04 3.22 -4.24
CA ALA A 77 -13.70 3.43 -3.69
C ALA A 77 -13.61 4.84 -3.10
N GLY A 78 -12.63 5.07 -2.25
CA GLY A 78 -12.39 6.40 -1.70
C GLY A 78 -11.32 6.43 -0.63
N ASP A 79 -11.07 7.64 -0.14
CA ASP A 79 -10.22 7.88 1.03
C ASP A 79 -10.75 7.21 2.29
N GLY A 80 -9.84 6.77 3.16
CA GLY A 80 -10.15 6.20 4.46
C GLY A 80 -10.51 4.71 4.42
N ILE A 81 -11.01 4.22 5.55
CA ILE A 81 -11.20 2.79 5.82
C ILE A 81 -12.61 2.58 6.39
N PRO A 82 -13.67 2.63 5.56
CA PRO A 82 -15.04 2.51 6.05
C PRO A 82 -15.32 1.10 6.58
N ASP A 83 -16.07 1.01 7.69
CA ASP A 83 -16.48 -0.26 8.31
C ASP A 83 -17.18 -1.18 7.31
N ALA A 84 -17.96 -0.62 6.38
CA ALA A 84 -18.64 -1.38 5.34
C ALA A 84 -17.68 -2.14 4.42
N ALA A 85 -16.52 -1.56 4.09
CA ALA A 85 -15.48 -2.25 3.31
C ALA A 85 -14.77 -3.29 4.18
N ARG A 86 -14.43 -2.96 5.44
CA ARG A 86 -13.78 -3.89 6.38
C ARG A 86 -14.64 -5.09 6.78
N ALA A 87 -15.95 -5.01 6.60
CA ALA A 87 -16.87 -6.11 6.87
C ALA A 87 -16.92 -7.17 5.76
N LEU A 88 -16.46 -6.86 4.54
CA LEU A 88 -16.43 -7.80 3.43
C LEU A 88 -15.16 -8.67 3.48
N PRO A 89 -15.20 -9.91 2.99
CA PRO A 89 -13.99 -10.70 2.82
C PRO A 89 -13.07 -10.03 1.80
N GLY A 90 -11.77 -9.95 2.08
CA GLY A 90 -10.85 -9.40 1.09
C GLY A 90 -9.41 -9.22 1.53
N PHE A 91 -8.76 -8.24 0.89
CA PHE A 91 -7.38 -7.85 1.18
C PHE A 91 -7.40 -6.62 2.09
N HIS A 92 -7.28 -6.84 3.38
CA HIS A 92 -7.22 -5.77 4.36
C HIS A 92 -5.87 -5.80 5.02
N VAL A 93 -5.10 -4.73 4.90
CA VAL A 93 -3.76 -4.66 5.44
C VAL A 93 -3.60 -3.43 6.32
N ARG A 94 -2.89 -3.58 7.44
CA ARG A 94 -2.52 -2.49 8.32
C ARG A 94 -1.01 -2.48 8.51
N MET A 95 -0.36 -1.40 8.10
CA MET A 95 1.10 -1.31 8.04
C MET A 95 1.60 0.06 8.47
N PRO A 96 2.79 0.17 9.09
CA PRO A 96 3.43 1.47 9.27
C PRO A 96 3.64 2.17 7.91
N TRP A 97 3.23 3.43 7.84
CA TRP A 97 3.34 4.26 6.64
C TRP A 97 4.77 4.25 6.07
N ALA A 98 5.76 4.48 6.92
CA ALA A 98 7.15 4.56 6.49
C ALA A 98 7.73 3.22 6.00
N TYR A 99 7.14 2.10 6.40
CA TYR A 99 7.57 0.80 5.90
C TYR A 99 7.20 0.59 4.43
N LEU A 100 6.16 1.26 3.90
CA LEU A 100 5.67 1.09 2.52
C LEU A 100 5.84 2.31 1.61
N CYS A 101 5.91 3.51 2.21
CA CYS A 101 5.76 4.77 1.49
C CYS A 101 6.69 4.89 0.28
N ASN A 102 8.00 4.69 0.46
CA ASN A 102 8.95 4.99 -0.60
C ASN A 102 8.89 3.97 -1.75
N GLN A 103 8.81 2.68 -1.44
CA GLN A 103 8.76 1.64 -2.47
C GLN A 103 7.43 1.51 -3.20
N SER A 104 6.36 2.11 -2.66
CA SER A 104 5.08 2.21 -3.37
C SER A 104 5.18 3.13 -4.61
N GLY A 105 6.17 4.03 -4.64
CA GLY A 105 6.46 4.87 -5.81
C GLY A 105 7.39 4.22 -6.84
N ALA A 106 7.68 2.93 -6.74
CA ALA A 106 8.47 2.20 -7.74
C ALA A 106 7.57 1.58 -8.81
N LEU A 107 7.93 1.78 -10.08
CA LEU A 107 7.26 1.14 -11.22
C LEU A 107 7.82 -0.26 -11.45
N TYR A 108 6.95 -1.25 -11.61
CA TYR A 108 7.36 -2.62 -11.88
C TYR A 108 6.29 -3.49 -12.56
N GLY A 109 6.77 -4.48 -13.31
CA GLY A 109 6.06 -5.73 -13.61
C GLY A 109 6.39 -6.82 -12.59
N ARG A 110 6.14 -8.09 -12.93
CA ARG A 110 6.30 -9.21 -11.99
C ARG A 110 7.73 -9.38 -11.45
N GLU A 111 8.75 -9.22 -12.29
CA GLU A 111 10.14 -9.35 -11.86
C GLU A 111 10.50 -8.28 -10.82
N GLY A 112 10.13 -7.02 -11.07
CA GLY A 112 10.36 -5.94 -10.11
C GLY A 112 9.58 -6.15 -8.81
N GLN A 113 8.36 -6.69 -8.87
CA GLN A 113 7.61 -7.06 -7.65
C GLN A 113 8.39 -8.08 -6.80
N GLN A 114 8.93 -9.14 -7.42
CA GLN A 114 9.72 -10.15 -6.71
C GLN A 114 10.97 -9.55 -6.07
N ARG A 115 11.67 -8.67 -6.79
CA ARG A 115 12.84 -7.96 -6.28
C ARG A 115 12.48 -7.07 -5.10
N ARG A 116 11.41 -6.27 -5.23
CA ARG A 116 10.87 -5.44 -4.13
C ARG A 116 10.56 -6.29 -2.90
N SER A 117 9.85 -7.41 -3.06
CA SER A 117 9.52 -8.30 -1.94
C SER A 117 10.76 -8.91 -1.27
N GLY A 118 11.80 -9.22 -2.05
CA GLY A 118 13.10 -9.65 -1.50
C GLY A 118 13.73 -8.57 -0.63
N HIS A 119 13.79 -7.33 -1.13
CA HIS A 119 14.32 -6.20 -0.36
C HIS A 119 13.49 -5.87 0.88
N GLU A 120 12.16 -5.98 0.82
CA GLU A 120 11.29 -5.80 1.99
C GLU A 120 11.55 -6.87 3.05
N ALA A 121 11.81 -8.12 2.65
CA ALA A 121 12.20 -9.19 3.57
C ALA A 121 13.56 -8.92 4.23
N GLU A 122 14.53 -8.40 3.48
CA GLU A 122 15.84 -7.97 4.00
C GLU A 122 15.70 -6.81 5.00
N LEU A 123 14.88 -5.80 4.66
CA LEU A 123 14.57 -4.68 5.54
C LEU A 123 13.94 -5.15 6.86
N MET A 124 12.91 -6.00 6.79
CA MET A 124 12.27 -6.56 7.97
C MET A 124 13.27 -7.34 8.84
N ALA A 125 14.08 -8.21 8.23
CA ALA A 125 15.08 -9.00 8.95
C ALA A 125 16.11 -8.10 9.65
N ALA A 126 16.54 -7.01 9.02
CA ALA A 126 17.45 -6.04 9.62
C ALA A 126 16.83 -5.29 10.80
N ILE A 127 15.55 -4.89 10.70
CA ILE A 127 14.80 -4.26 11.81
C ILE A 127 14.66 -5.23 12.98
N VAL A 128 14.27 -6.49 12.73
CA VAL A 128 14.15 -7.52 13.76
C VAL A 128 15.50 -7.76 14.46
N ALA A 129 16.58 -7.91 13.68
CA ALA A 129 17.92 -8.11 14.22
C ALA A 129 18.40 -6.93 15.09
N HIS A 130 18.05 -5.70 14.70
CA HIS A 130 18.43 -4.50 15.43
C HIS A 130 17.61 -4.31 16.72
N THR A 131 16.29 -4.54 16.65
CA THR A 131 15.37 -4.33 17.77
C THR A 131 15.31 -5.50 18.75
N GLY A 132 15.71 -6.70 18.31
CA GLY A 132 15.53 -7.94 19.07
C GLY A 132 14.06 -8.35 19.24
N ASN A 133 13.15 -7.80 18.42
CA ASN A 133 11.72 -8.07 18.48
C ASN A 133 11.24 -8.69 17.16
N ASP A 134 10.74 -9.93 17.20
CA ASP A 134 10.21 -10.65 16.03
C ASP A 134 8.86 -10.10 15.52
N ASN A 135 8.22 -9.18 16.26
CA ASN A 135 7.02 -8.46 15.86
C ASN A 135 7.20 -6.93 16.07
N PRO A 136 8.12 -6.30 15.32
CA PRO A 136 8.52 -4.92 15.59
C PRO A 136 7.38 -3.92 15.37
N PHE A 137 6.43 -4.24 14.49
CA PHE A 137 5.27 -3.40 14.17
C PHE A 137 4.01 -3.70 14.97
N ASN A 138 4.09 -4.58 15.98
CA ASN A 138 2.95 -4.99 16.81
C ASN A 138 1.75 -5.48 15.99
N PHE A 139 2.02 -6.25 14.93
CA PHE A 139 0.96 -6.87 14.14
C PHE A 139 0.12 -7.82 15.00
N ILE A 140 -1.12 -8.02 14.56
CA ILE A 140 -1.98 -9.02 15.16
C ILE A 140 -1.37 -10.41 14.98
N ILE A 141 -1.63 -11.29 15.94
CA ILE A 141 -1.20 -12.68 15.86
C ILE A 141 -2.33 -13.48 15.21
N ASN A 142 -2.02 -14.13 14.09
CA ASN A 142 -2.99 -14.95 13.36
C ASN A 142 -3.23 -16.31 14.05
N ALA A 143 -4.09 -17.15 13.47
CA ALA A 143 -4.44 -18.46 14.01
C ALA A 143 -3.23 -19.42 14.12
N GLU A 144 -2.18 -19.22 13.32
CA GLU A 144 -0.94 -19.99 13.38
C GLU A 144 0.07 -19.47 14.42
N GLY A 145 -0.29 -18.46 15.20
CA GLY A 145 0.59 -17.88 16.21
C GLY A 145 1.66 -16.96 15.65
N LYS A 146 1.50 -16.45 14.42
CA LYS A 146 2.47 -15.59 13.73
C LYS A 146 1.98 -14.15 13.60
N PRO A 147 2.88 -13.14 13.70
CA PRO A 147 2.56 -11.76 13.33
C PRO A 147 2.02 -11.69 11.90
N ASN A 148 0.92 -10.97 11.71
CA ASN A 148 0.24 -10.86 10.44
C ASN A 148 -0.30 -9.45 10.23
N ALA A 149 0.10 -8.82 9.12
CA ALA A 149 -0.42 -7.52 8.72
C ALA A 149 -1.83 -7.59 8.13
N PHE A 150 -2.25 -8.77 7.66
CA PHE A 150 -3.58 -8.98 7.11
C PHE A 150 -4.64 -9.08 8.19
N LEU A 151 -5.72 -8.33 8.00
CA LEU A 151 -6.84 -8.30 8.93
C LEU A 151 -8.00 -9.13 8.40
N ASP A 152 -8.65 -9.85 9.32
CA ASP A 152 -9.88 -10.57 9.00
C ASP A 152 -11.04 -9.62 8.62
N PRO A 153 -12.02 -10.09 7.83
CA PRO A 153 -12.05 -11.40 7.17
C PRO A 153 -11.18 -11.44 5.92
N VAL A 154 -10.20 -12.36 5.87
CA VAL A 154 -9.37 -12.55 4.67
C VAL A 154 -10.19 -13.25 3.59
N GLY A 155 -10.20 -12.70 2.37
CA GLY A 155 -10.91 -13.23 1.22
C GLY A 155 -10.01 -13.46 0.01
N PRO A 156 -10.33 -14.42 -0.87
CA PRO A 156 -9.59 -14.60 -2.12
C PRO A 156 -9.77 -13.38 -3.02
N TRP A 157 -8.73 -13.05 -3.79
CA TRP A 157 -8.85 -12.07 -4.88
C TRP A 157 -9.79 -12.60 -5.97
N PRO A 158 -10.92 -11.92 -6.28
CA PRO A 158 -11.78 -12.33 -7.37
C PRO A 158 -11.04 -12.21 -8.70
N SER A 159 -11.11 -13.23 -9.55
CA SER A 159 -10.33 -13.27 -10.80
C SER A 159 -10.60 -12.06 -11.71
N ALA A 160 -11.86 -11.62 -11.81
CA ALA A 160 -12.24 -10.44 -12.59
C ALA A 160 -11.60 -9.15 -12.04
N VAL A 161 -11.61 -8.97 -10.71
CA VAL A 161 -10.99 -7.82 -10.03
C VAL A 161 -9.47 -7.84 -10.23
N GLY A 162 -8.81 -8.97 -9.94
CA GLY A 162 -7.37 -9.09 -10.06
C GLY A 162 -6.88 -8.90 -11.51
N SER A 163 -7.62 -9.43 -12.48
CA SER A 163 -7.28 -9.26 -13.91
C SER A 163 -7.42 -7.81 -14.37
N ALA A 164 -8.50 -7.13 -13.98
CA ALA A 164 -8.74 -5.74 -14.36
C ALA A 164 -7.70 -4.79 -13.73
N LEU A 165 -7.47 -4.90 -12.42
CA LEU A 165 -6.50 -4.04 -11.73
C LEU A 165 -5.05 -4.32 -12.15
N GLY A 166 -4.74 -5.53 -12.63
CA GLY A 166 -3.42 -5.92 -13.10
C GLY A 166 -3.16 -5.70 -14.60
N GLU A 167 -4.16 -5.30 -15.40
CA GLU A 167 -4.01 -5.19 -16.86
C GLU A 167 -2.91 -4.18 -17.23
N GLY A 168 -1.95 -4.62 -18.05
CA GLY A 168 -0.82 -3.79 -18.48
C GLY A 168 0.27 -3.60 -17.41
N GLY A 169 0.20 -4.33 -16.28
CA GLY A 169 1.20 -4.28 -15.20
C GLY A 169 2.64 -4.49 -15.66
N GLU A 170 2.87 -5.43 -16.56
CA GLU A 170 4.21 -5.72 -17.10
C GLU A 170 4.79 -4.55 -17.92
N ASP A 171 3.92 -3.72 -18.51
CA ASP A 171 4.29 -2.60 -19.38
C ASP A 171 4.17 -1.24 -18.67
N GLY A 172 4.09 -1.24 -17.33
CA GLY A 172 4.04 -0.01 -16.52
C GLY A 172 2.65 0.60 -16.34
N ASN A 173 1.57 -0.14 -16.62
CA ASN A 173 0.19 0.25 -16.30
C ASN A 173 -0.35 -0.63 -15.13
N GLY A 174 -1.67 -0.79 -15.01
CA GLY A 174 -2.28 -1.47 -13.88
C GLY A 174 -2.28 -0.57 -12.62
N LEU A 175 -3.15 -0.90 -11.67
CA LEU A 175 -3.45 -0.02 -10.53
C LEU A 175 -2.19 0.34 -9.73
N HIS A 176 -1.28 -0.62 -9.52
CA HIS A 176 -0.01 -0.36 -8.82
C HIS A 176 0.81 0.73 -9.50
N ASN A 177 1.09 0.60 -10.81
CA ASN A 177 1.93 1.57 -11.52
C ASN A 177 1.20 2.91 -11.71
N ILE A 178 -0.13 2.91 -11.84
CA ILE A 178 -0.94 4.13 -11.80
C ILE A 178 -0.76 4.85 -10.46
N ALA A 179 -0.91 4.14 -9.35
CA ALA A 179 -0.73 4.69 -8.00
C ALA A 179 0.70 5.21 -7.77
N ALA A 180 1.71 4.47 -8.24
CA ALA A 180 3.10 4.89 -8.19
C ALA A 180 3.37 6.16 -9.01
N THR A 181 2.74 6.31 -10.18
CA THR A 181 2.89 7.50 -11.03
C THR A 181 2.19 8.73 -10.44
N LEU A 182 1.08 8.52 -9.72
CA LEU A 182 0.34 9.55 -9.00
C LEU A 182 1.04 10.01 -7.71
N GLN A 183 2.02 9.24 -7.22
CA GLN A 183 2.72 9.51 -5.97
C GLN A 183 3.82 10.57 -6.14
N SER A 184 3.82 11.58 -5.27
CA SER A 184 4.99 12.44 -5.07
C SER A 184 5.91 11.87 -3.98
N ASP A 185 7.20 12.18 -4.08
CA ASP A 185 8.18 11.75 -3.08
C ASP A 185 7.90 12.37 -1.71
N SER A 186 8.12 11.58 -0.66
CA SER A 186 8.03 12.03 0.72
C SER A 186 9.41 12.49 1.22
N PRO A 187 9.50 13.68 1.84
CA PRO A 187 10.78 14.28 2.24
C PRO A 187 11.57 13.44 3.24
N GLU A 188 10.90 12.60 4.03
CA GLU A 188 11.54 11.68 4.99
C GLU A 188 12.52 10.70 4.35
N PHE A 189 12.40 10.43 3.05
CA PHE A 189 13.24 9.46 2.35
C PHE A 189 14.34 10.09 1.49
N ALA A 190 14.43 11.42 1.43
CA ALA A 190 15.35 12.13 0.54
C ALA A 190 16.83 11.77 0.77
N ASP A 191 17.19 11.55 2.04
CA ASP A 191 18.58 11.26 2.46
C ASP A 191 18.77 9.83 2.97
N LEU A 192 17.73 8.98 2.91
CA LEU A 192 17.84 7.59 3.35
C LEU A 192 18.45 6.71 2.24
N PRO A 193 19.38 5.79 2.58
CA PRO A 193 19.85 4.81 1.61
C PRO A 193 18.69 3.89 1.23
N VAL A 194 18.44 3.74 -0.07
CA VAL A 194 17.35 2.94 -0.62
C VAL A 194 17.85 2.10 -1.80
N THR A 195 17.20 0.97 -2.05
CA THR A 195 17.45 0.13 -3.23
C THR A 195 16.94 0.80 -4.51
N ASP A 196 17.23 0.21 -5.67
CA ASP A 196 16.65 0.65 -6.94
C ASP A 196 15.12 0.46 -6.98
N MET A 197 14.59 -0.45 -6.16
CA MET A 197 13.15 -0.61 -5.90
C MET A 197 12.64 0.32 -4.80
N ARG A 198 13.43 1.34 -4.40
CA ARG A 198 13.09 2.36 -3.41
C ARG A 198 12.84 1.82 -1.98
N VAL A 199 13.23 0.57 -1.70
CA VAL A 199 13.11 -0.01 -0.35
C VAL A 199 14.26 0.52 0.52
N PRO A 200 14.02 1.03 1.74
CA PRO A 200 15.09 1.48 2.63
C PRO A 200 16.12 0.38 2.95
N ILE A 201 17.40 0.71 2.92
CA ILE A 201 18.51 -0.21 3.23
C ILE A 201 18.98 0.04 4.66
N PHE A 202 18.31 -0.59 5.62
CA PHE A 202 18.56 -0.35 7.05
C PHE A 202 20.01 -0.58 7.49
N GLY A 203 20.71 -1.53 6.88
CA GLY A 203 22.11 -1.84 7.18
C GLY A 203 23.10 -0.72 6.81
N GLU A 204 22.73 0.12 5.82
CA GLU A 204 23.55 1.25 5.34
C GLU A 204 23.23 2.57 6.05
N MET A 205 22.14 2.61 6.83
CA MET A 205 21.77 3.78 7.60
C MET A 205 22.77 4.04 8.75
N THR A 206 23.08 5.32 8.99
CA THR A 206 23.72 5.76 10.24
C THR A 206 22.82 5.47 11.44
N ASP A 207 23.35 5.49 12.65
CA ASP A 207 22.55 5.24 13.86
C ASP A 207 21.41 6.26 14.02
N ASP A 208 21.66 7.54 13.67
CA ASP A 208 20.63 8.58 13.67
C ASP A 208 19.55 8.30 12.61
N GLN A 209 19.93 7.85 11.40
CA GLN A 209 18.98 7.48 10.35
C GLN A 209 18.15 6.25 10.73
N LYS A 210 18.75 5.25 11.40
CA LYS A 210 18.03 4.07 11.90
C LYS A 210 17.00 4.49 12.93
N GLN A 211 17.38 5.27 13.93
CA GLN A 211 16.45 5.76 14.94
C GLN A 211 15.33 6.57 14.29
N PHE A 212 15.66 7.48 13.38
CA PHE A 212 14.68 8.25 12.62
C PHE A 212 13.69 7.36 11.86
N PHE A 213 14.17 6.36 11.12
CA PHE A 213 13.32 5.44 10.37
C PHE A 213 12.43 4.56 11.27
N LEU A 214 12.97 4.10 12.40
CA LEU A 214 12.20 3.34 13.41
C LEU A 214 11.09 4.20 14.03
N ASP A 215 11.39 5.46 14.37
CA ASP A 215 10.42 6.42 14.90
C ASP A 215 9.28 6.66 13.89
N LEU A 216 9.61 6.80 12.60
CA LEU A 216 8.62 6.92 11.53
C LEU A 216 7.76 5.64 11.36
N CYS A 217 8.30 4.48 11.69
CA CYS A 217 7.56 3.22 11.71
C CYS A 217 6.75 3.01 12.99
N GLY A 218 6.82 3.92 13.97
CA GLY A 218 6.17 3.77 15.27
C GLY A 218 6.85 2.74 16.19
N ILE A 219 8.10 2.37 15.89
CA ILE A 219 8.92 1.52 16.75
C ILE A 219 9.64 2.44 17.73
N GLY A 220 9.06 2.60 18.92
CA GLY A 220 9.69 3.35 20.01
C GLY A 220 10.97 2.68 20.53
N ARG A 221 11.71 3.42 21.36
CA ARG A 221 12.80 2.85 22.17
C ARG A 221 12.30 1.86 23.22
#